data_AF-A0ABD5UVZ9-F1
#
_entry.id   AF-A0ABD5UVZ9-F1
#
_cell.length_a   1.000
_cell.length_b   1.000
_cell.length_c   1.000
_cell.angle_alpha   90.00
_cell.angle_beta   90.00
_cell.angle_gamma   90.00
#
_symmetry.space_group_name_H-M   'P 1'
#
loop_
_entity.id
_entity.type
_entity.pdbx_description
1 polymer ?
#
loop_
_entity_poly.entity_id
_entity_poly.type
_entity_poly.pdbx_seq_one_letter_code
_entity_poly.pdbx_strand_id
1 'polypeptide(L)'
;MLTTNLARSRTTDQEIRPLFIDPTDGRYRETARELIQLFETHLNEPKGDLEDAIDELTVADTDYKIVQGLAKLLKDECEFEVVASVDPHEIRQRLFEKANTRYPIVRQPTLGEDTQKLEVYSAVADELGISLEECYRGMYADLEDNKRLVRIGTRTVDQYTTDGVSSTSTTALTGSSDADYEHTDLTVDWLLTRYNLALAQAVLYDATEMRIRVWDHFGTVFSYVKLFGLMHRIYPIDAEGERVASTDQAAGYEAVLDGPASLFSKSQKYGIRMANFLPALPLCNRWEMAAEVLADETTGETRVFTLDHTENLDSHYSTGDQFDSDVERTLAQKWERSNTEWELVREDDIFDLGAEVMIPDFAIEHPDGRRAILEIVGFWTPEYLESKLTKIRQVEADNFVLAVSERLDCASEEFGRTADRVLWFKTGIHVYDVVDLAETVTVPSETPSGSK
;
A
#
# COMPACT_ATOMS: atom_id res chain seq x y z
N MET A 1 4.72 -2.13 7.60
CA MET A 1 5.83 -3.07 7.22
C MET A 1 7.11 -2.74 7.98
N LEU A 2 8.02 -3.70 8.24
CA LEU A 2 9.28 -3.42 8.96
C LEU A 2 10.26 -2.59 8.15
N THR A 3 11.05 -1.72 8.80
CA THR A 3 12.16 -1.02 8.13
C THR A 3 13.37 -1.95 8.04
N THR A 4 14.27 -1.72 7.07
CA THR A 4 15.47 -2.56 6.82
C THR A 4 16.35 -2.72 8.08
N ASN A 5 16.41 -1.71 8.95
CA ASN A 5 17.19 -1.77 10.20
C ASN A 5 16.63 -2.77 11.22
N LEU A 6 15.30 -2.94 11.22
CA LEU A 6 14.58 -3.87 12.08
C LEU A 6 14.42 -5.26 11.44
N ALA A 7 14.65 -5.37 10.13
CA ALA A 7 14.64 -6.64 9.42
C ALA A 7 15.69 -7.60 9.98
N ARG A 8 15.31 -8.86 10.08
CA ARG A 8 16.17 -9.96 10.52
C ARG A 8 16.14 -11.03 9.44
N SER A 9 17.27 -11.22 8.77
CA SER A 9 17.44 -12.26 7.77
C SER A 9 18.81 -12.93 7.92
N ARG A 10 18.90 -14.18 7.49
CA ARG A 10 20.16 -14.89 7.26
C ARG A 10 20.41 -14.89 5.77
N THR A 11 21.60 -14.45 5.40
CA THR A 11 22.05 -14.42 4.01
C THR A 11 23.19 -15.43 3.84
N THR A 12 23.10 -16.23 2.78
CA THR A 12 24.16 -17.08 2.26
C THR A 12 24.57 -16.57 0.88
N ASP A 13 25.59 -17.16 0.26
CA ASP A 13 26.06 -16.74 -1.07
C ASP A 13 24.95 -16.85 -2.15
N GLN A 14 23.97 -17.73 -1.96
CA GLN A 14 22.91 -18.00 -2.96
C GLN A 14 21.52 -17.54 -2.52
N GLU A 15 21.26 -17.47 -1.22
CA GLU A 15 19.89 -17.35 -0.69
C GLU A 15 19.80 -16.37 0.48
N ILE A 16 18.70 -15.63 0.54
CA ILE A 16 18.29 -14.81 1.70
C ILE A 16 17.04 -15.43 2.32
N ARG A 17 17.07 -15.68 3.63
CA ARG A 17 15.93 -16.19 4.40
C ARG A 17 15.59 -15.26 5.57
N PRO A 18 14.34 -14.82 5.74
CA PRO A 18 13.93 -14.11 6.95
C PRO A 18 14.09 -15.02 8.18
N LEU A 19 14.44 -14.42 9.32
CA LEU A 19 14.53 -15.11 10.60
C LEU A 19 13.19 -15.05 11.32
N PHE A 20 12.25 -15.87 10.86
CA PHE A 20 10.92 -15.99 11.46
C PHE A 20 11.02 -16.39 12.94
N ILE A 21 10.01 -15.96 13.69
CA ILE A 21 9.78 -16.37 15.08
C ILE A 21 8.67 -17.40 15.12
N ASP A 22 8.70 -18.27 16.13
CA ASP A 22 7.59 -19.17 16.42
C ASP A 22 6.47 -18.38 17.15
N PRO A 23 5.28 -18.20 16.55
CA PRO A 23 4.17 -17.47 17.18
C PRO A 23 3.63 -18.14 18.46
N THR A 24 3.96 -19.42 18.67
CA THR A 24 3.56 -20.17 19.86
C THR A 24 4.54 -20.04 21.03
N ASP A 25 5.72 -19.46 20.81
CA ASP A 25 6.73 -19.25 21.85
C ASP A 25 6.21 -18.31 22.94
N GLY A 26 6.16 -18.80 24.18
CA GLY A 26 5.64 -18.07 25.33
C GLY A 26 6.34 -16.73 25.59
N ARG A 27 7.64 -16.61 25.29
CA ARG A 27 8.39 -15.36 25.47
C ARG A 27 7.89 -14.29 24.52
N TYR A 28 7.77 -14.60 23.22
CA TYR A 28 7.29 -13.64 22.23
C TYR A 28 5.81 -13.27 22.44
N ARG A 29 5.00 -14.24 22.89
CA ARG A 29 3.61 -13.98 23.27
C ARG A 29 3.48 -13.04 24.46
N GLU A 30 4.37 -13.16 25.45
CA GLU A 30 4.40 -12.23 26.58
C GLU A 30 4.80 -10.83 26.13
N THR A 31 5.91 -10.70 25.40
CA THR A 31 6.36 -9.42 24.84
C THR A 31 5.28 -8.74 24.00
N ALA A 32 4.60 -9.49 23.13
CA ALA A 32 3.50 -8.97 22.32
C ALA A 32 2.33 -8.48 23.18
N ARG A 33 1.97 -9.20 24.25
CA ARG A 33 0.92 -8.79 25.18
C ARG A 33 1.29 -7.52 25.95
N GLU A 34 2.50 -7.46 26.47
CA GLU A 34 3.02 -6.29 27.17
C GLU A 34 3.01 -5.05 26.25
N LEU A 35 3.45 -5.20 25.00
CA LEU A 35 3.39 -4.12 24.01
C LEU A 35 1.96 -3.68 23.70
N ILE A 36 1.04 -4.61 23.45
CA ILE A 36 -0.37 -4.25 23.19
C ILE A 36 -0.94 -3.47 24.39
N GLN A 37 -0.74 -3.96 25.61
CA GLN A 37 -1.21 -3.29 26.83
C GLN A 37 -0.53 -1.93 27.04
N LEU A 38 0.75 -1.81 26.69
CA LEU A 38 1.48 -0.54 26.76
C LEU A 38 0.82 0.52 25.89
N PHE A 39 0.54 0.21 24.62
CA PHE A 39 -0.13 1.15 23.72
C PHE A 39 -1.56 1.47 24.17
N GLU A 40 -2.32 0.47 24.63
CA GLU A 40 -3.67 0.70 25.16
C GLU A 40 -3.67 1.65 26.37
N THR A 41 -2.66 1.56 27.23
CA THR A 41 -2.52 2.44 28.41
C THR A 41 -2.09 3.86 28.03
N HIS A 42 -1.38 4.03 26.91
CA HIS A 42 -0.96 5.33 26.38
C HIS A 42 -1.99 5.94 25.43
N LEU A 43 -3.20 5.40 25.34
CA LEU A 43 -4.28 6.05 24.60
C LEU A 43 -4.52 7.44 25.22
N ASN A 44 -4.55 8.47 24.38
CA ASN A 44 -4.60 9.88 24.77
C ASN A 44 -3.29 10.40 25.41
N GLU A 45 -2.18 9.67 25.45
CA GLU A 45 -0.90 10.19 25.94
C GLU A 45 -0.01 10.73 24.78
N PRO A 46 1.00 11.57 25.08
CA PRO A 46 1.97 12.03 24.10
C PRO A 46 2.73 10.87 23.43
N LYS A 47 3.05 11.04 22.15
CA LYS A 47 3.86 10.09 21.37
C LYS A 47 5.24 9.85 22.00
N GLY A 48 5.88 10.89 22.52
CA GLY A 48 7.19 10.81 23.15
C GLY A 48 7.18 9.89 24.38
N ASP A 49 6.16 9.99 25.22
CA ASP A 49 6.02 9.14 26.42
C ASP A 49 5.86 7.66 26.04
N LEU A 50 5.10 7.39 24.97
CA LEU A 50 4.99 6.04 24.40
C LEU A 50 6.32 5.54 23.83
N GLU A 51 7.07 6.39 23.12
CA GLU A 51 8.39 6.04 22.57
C GLU A 51 9.41 5.73 23.68
N ASP A 52 9.45 6.56 24.72
CA ASP A 52 10.30 6.34 25.91
C ASP A 52 9.94 5.02 26.60
N ALA A 53 8.65 4.72 26.76
CA ALA A 53 8.22 3.47 27.40
C ALA A 53 8.54 2.22 26.54
N ILE A 54 8.48 2.32 25.21
CA ILE A 54 8.92 1.25 24.30
C ILE A 54 10.43 1.03 24.44
N ASP A 55 11.21 2.11 24.54
CA ASP A 55 12.66 2.03 24.69
C ASP A 55 13.07 1.42 26.04
N GLU A 56 12.39 1.75 27.13
CA GLU A 56 12.58 1.12 28.43
C GLU A 56 12.32 -0.41 28.38
N LEU A 57 11.24 -0.83 27.73
CA LEU A 57 10.94 -2.25 27.52
C LEU A 57 12.01 -2.94 26.67
N THR A 58 12.53 -2.23 25.66
CA THR A 58 13.56 -2.74 24.75
C THR A 58 14.89 -2.99 25.45
N VAL A 59 15.29 -2.11 26.38
CA VAL A 59 16.55 -2.25 27.15
C VAL A 59 16.54 -3.49 28.04
N ALA A 60 15.36 -3.93 28.50
CA ALA A 60 15.22 -5.10 29.36
C ALA A 60 15.34 -6.44 28.61
N ASP A 61 15.24 -6.44 27.28
CA ASP A 61 15.19 -7.65 26.46
C ASP A 61 16.48 -7.85 25.61
N THR A 62 16.93 -9.09 25.48
CA THR A 62 18.14 -9.42 24.67
C THR A 62 17.88 -9.34 23.16
N ASP A 63 16.62 -9.47 22.73
CA ASP A 63 16.18 -9.47 21.34
C ASP A 63 15.54 -8.14 20.95
N TYR A 64 16.22 -7.02 21.24
CA TYR A 64 15.73 -5.65 21.04
C TYR A 64 15.07 -5.40 19.66
N LYS A 65 15.58 -6.03 18.59
CA LYS A 65 15.03 -5.90 17.24
C LYS A 65 13.60 -6.45 17.11
N ILE A 66 13.28 -7.51 17.86
CA ILE A 66 11.94 -8.10 17.86
C ILE A 66 10.98 -7.15 18.56
N VAL A 67 11.33 -6.67 19.76
CA VAL A 67 10.51 -5.70 20.52
C VAL A 67 10.22 -4.46 19.67
N GLN A 68 11.26 -3.85 19.11
CA GLN A 68 11.15 -2.66 18.27
C GLN A 68 10.37 -2.94 16.98
N GLY A 69 10.52 -4.13 16.40
CA GLY A 69 9.77 -4.53 15.21
C GLY A 69 8.28 -4.72 15.49
N LEU A 70 7.91 -5.39 16.59
CA LEU A 70 6.52 -5.54 17.02
C LEU A 70 5.90 -4.18 17.37
N ALA A 71 6.60 -3.36 18.15
CA ALA A 71 6.16 -2.00 18.49
C ALA A 71 5.96 -1.13 17.25
N LYS A 72 6.85 -1.27 16.25
CA LYS A 72 6.71 -0.57 14.98
C LYS A 72 5.46 -1.01 14.21
N LEU A 73 5.07 -2.28 14.25
CA LEU A 73 3.83 -2.74 13.61
C LEU A 73 2.60 -2.19 14.32
N LEU A 74 2.60 -2.13 15.65
CA LEU A 74 1.52 -1.46 16.41
C LEU A 74 1.45 0.03 16.10
N LYS A 75 2.60 0.72 15.97
CA LYS A 75 2.65 2.13 15.57
C LYS A 75 2.07 2.39 14.18
N ASP A 76 2.27 1.47 13.23
CA ASP A 76 1.65 1.57 11.89
C ASP A 76 0.10 1.52 11.99
N GLU A 77 -0.47 0.92 13.05
CA GLU A 77 -1.91 0.83 13.32
C GLU A 77 -2.44 1.97 14.24
N CYS A 78 -1.62 2.99 14.51
CA CYS A 78 -1.94 4.10 15.39
C CYS A 78 -2.15 5.41 14.62
N GLU A 79 -3.00 6.27 15.16
CA GLU A 79 -3.23 7.63 14.66
C GLU A 79 -2.82 8.66 15.72
N PHE A 80 -1.99 9.63 15.30
CA PHE A 80 -1.46 10.66 16.17
C PHE A 80 -1.88 12.04 15.66
N GLU A 81 -2.49 12.83 16.54
CA GLU A 81 -3.02 14.15 16.19
C GLU A 81 -2.45 15.27 17.06
N VAL A 82 -2.48 16.47 16.50
CA VAL A 82 -2.22 17.70 17.24
C VAL A 82 -3.49 18.06 18.00
N VAL A 83 -3.47 17.83 19.31
CA VAL A 83 -4.63 18.09 20.19
C VAL A 83 -4.41 19.37 20.98
N ALA A 84 -5.00 20.47 20.53
CA ALA A 84 -4.96 21.76 21.22
C ALA A 84 -6.26 22.56 21.00
N SER A 85 -6.73 23.23 22.05
CA SER A 85 -7.96 24.03 22.02
C SER A 85 -7.84 25.30 21.16
N VAL A 86 -6.60 25.78 20.96
CA VAL A 86 -6.22 26.89 20.09
C VAL A 86 -4.97 26.48 19.32
N ASP A 87 -4.79 27.02 18.12
CA ASP A 87 -3.62 26.77 17.30
C ASP A 87 -2.30 26.99 18.09
N PRO A 88 -1.39 25.99 18.13
CA PRO A 88 -0.14 26.08 18.89
C PRO A 88 0.77 27.26 18.50
N HIS A 89 0.71 27.73 17.26
CA HIS A 89 1.45 28.93 16.84
C HIS A 89 0.88 30.19 17.48
N GLU A 90 -0.45 30.34 17.52
CA GLU A 90 -1.09 31.47 18.20
C GLU A 90 -0.79 31.48 19.70
N ILE A 91 -0.86 30.33 20.37
CA ILE A 91 -0.52 30.20 21.80
C ILE A 91 0.91 30.70 22.05
N ARG A 92 1.89 30.21 21.26
CA ARG A 92 3.31 30.63 21.38
C ARG A 92 3.49 32.11 21.13
N GLN A 93 2.87 32.65 20.09
CA GLN A 93 2.98 34.07 19.75
C GLN A 93 2.54 34.95 20.93
N ARG A 94 1.32 34.71 21.46
CA ARG A 94 0.78 35.48 22.59
C ARG A 94 1.62 35.31 23.85
N LEU A 95 2.04 34.08 24.17
CA LEU A 95 2.91 33.79 25.31
C LEU A 95 4.22 34.58 25.23
N PHE A 96 4.90 34.56 24.08
CA PHE A 96 6.20 35.23 23.94
C PHE A 96 6.08 36.76 23.90
N GLU A 97 5.04 37.32 23.28
CA GLU A 97 4.76 38.76 23.32
C GLU A 97 4.49 39.23 24.75
N LYS A 98 3.66 38.48 25.50
CA LYS A 98 3.35 38.76 26.89
C LYS A 98 4.58 38.60 27.79
N ALA A 99 5.38 37.57 27.55
CA ALA A 99 6.60 37.31 28.30
C ALA A 99 7.63 38.43 28.09
N ASN A 100 7.79 38.93 26.86
CA ASN A 100 8.69 40.03 26.54
C ASN A 100 8.32 41.32 27.29
N THR A 101 7.02 41.60 27.43
CA THR A 101 6.53 42.76 28.20
C THR A 101 6.87 42.65 29.69
N ARG A 102 7.07 41.43 30.21
CA ARG A 102 7.38 41.15 31.62
C ARG A 102 8.85 40.74 31.85
N TYR A 103 9.73 41.00 30.89
CA TYR A 103 11.14 40.62 30.98
C TYR A 103 11.87 41.26 32.19
N PRO A 104 12.79 40.55 32.87
CA PRO A 104 13.08 39.12 32.72
C PRO A 104 12.07 38.25 33.49
N ILE A 105 11.65 37.14 32.86
CA ILE A 105 10.68 36.16 33.38
C ILE A 105 11.23 35.37 34.58
N VAL A 106 12.55 35.25 34.70
CA VAL A 106 13.22 34.57 35.83
C VAL A 106 14.16 35.57 36.51
N ARG A 107 13.90 35.91 37.77
CA ARG A 107 14.71 36.86 38.55
C ARG A 107 15.42 36.14 39.70
N GLN A 108 16.56 35.51 39.37
CA GLN A 108 17.46 34.78 40.28
C GLN A 108 16.88 33.51 40.95
N PRO A 109 17.66 32.42 41.07
CA PRO A 109 17.16 31.12 41.58
C PRO A 109 16.92 31.05 43.10
N THR A 110 17.05 32.14 43.85
CA THR A 110 17.34 32.08 45.30
C THR A 110 16.17 32.34 46.25
N LEU A 111 14.96 32.66 45.77
CA LEU A 111 13.75 32.65 46.61
C LEU A 111 12.63 31.94 45.86
N GLY A 112 12.14 30.85 46.44
CA GLY A 112 11.24 29.86 45.81
C GLY A 112 9.81 30.31 45.49
N GLU A 113 9.61 31.53 45.01
CA GLU A 113 8.30 32.06 44.60
C GLU A 113 8.40 32.87 43.29
N ASP A 114 9.05 32.33 42.25
CA ASP A 114 9.03 32.94 40.92
C ASP A 114 7.74 32.54 40.17
N THR A 115 6.62 33.17 40.54
CA THR A 115 5.28 32.91 39.98
C THR A 115 5.00 33.63 38.66
N GLN A 116 5.94 34.45 38.16
CA GLN A 116 5.76 35.25 36.93
C GLN A 116 5.48 34.39 35.70
N LYS A 117 6.00 33.16 35.65
CA LYS A 117 5.67 32.19 34.59
C LYS A 117 4.17 31.85 34.61
N LEU A 118 3.63 31.49 35.78
CA LEU A 118 2.21 31.17 35.96
C LEU A 118 1.31 32.37 35.63
N GLU A 119 1.72 33.59 35.99
CA GLU A 119 0.98 34.82 35.64
C GLU A 119 0.94 35.10 34.13
N VAL A 120 2.03 34.81 33.41
CA VAL A 120 2.06 34.94 31.95
C VAL A 120 1.16 33.92 31.30
N TYR A 121 1.25 32.65 31.69
CA TYR A 121 0.38 31.59 31.15
C TYR A 121 -1.09 31.86 31.49
N SER A 122 -1.42 32.23 32.73
CA SER A 122 -2.80 32.54 33.12
C SER A 122 -3.37 33.69 32.32
N ALA A 123 -2.61 34.77 32.14
CA ALA A 123 -3.09 35.92 31.37
C ALA A 123 -3.33 35.58 29.90
N VAL A 124 -2.50 34.74 29.28
CA VAL A 124 -2.69 34.31 27.89
C VAL A 124 -3.83 33.30 27.79
N ALA A 125 -3.95 32.37 28.74
CA ALA A 125 -5.08 31.44 28.81
C ALA A 125 -6.42 32.20 28.90
N ASP A 126 -6.49 33.21 29.78
CA ASP A 126 -7.66 34.09 29.91
C ASP A 126 -7.96 34.87 28.61
N GLU A 127 -6.93 35.39 27.93
CA GLU A 127 -7.08 36.11 26.65
C GLU A 127 -7.58 35.21 25.51
N LEU A 128 -7.18 33.94 25.52
CA LEU A 128 -7.55 32.93 24.52
C LEU A 128 -8.83 32.18 24.89
N GLY A 129 -9.37 32.38 26.10
CA GLY A 129 -10.59 31.72 26.58
C GLY A 129 -10.41 30.21 26.86
N ILE A 130 -9.20 29.78 27.18
CA ILE A 130 -8.84 28.39 27.48
C ILE A 130 -8.34 28.26 28.92
N SER A 131 -8.28 27.05 29.46
CA SER A 131 -7.68 26.81 30.77
C SER A 131 -6.15 26.97 30.74
N LEU A 132 -5.57 27.22 31.91
CA LEU A 132 -4.12 27.28 32.08
C LEU A 132 -3.43 25.99 31.61
N GLU A 133 -4.04 24.85 31.88
CA GLU A 133 -3.53 23.53 31.49
C GLU A 133 -3.57 23.35 29.97
N GLU A 134 -4.67 23.72 29.32
CA GLU A 134 -4.77 23.70 27.85
C GLU A 134 -3.78 24.66 27.20
N CYS A 135 -3.57 25.85 27.76
CA CYS A 135 -2.57 26.78 27.27
C CYS A 135 -1.14 26.23 27.42
N TYR A 136 -0.86 25.52 28.53
CA TYR A 136 0.46 24.92 28.77
C TYR A 136 0.73 23.74 27.83
N ARG A 137 -0.21 22.81 27.73
CA ARG A 137 -0.10 21.63 26.86
C ARG A 137 -0.15 22.01 25.38
N GLY A 138 -1.03 22.94 25.00
CA GLY A 138 -1.24 23.37 23.62
C GLY A 138 -0.05 24.13 23.02
N MET A 139 0.83 24.72 23.82
CA MET A 139 1.95 25.55 23.35
C MET A 139 2.86 24.82 22.34
N TYR A 140 3.10 23.53 22.53
CA TYR A 140 3.97 22.71 21.68
C TYR A 140 3.29 21.43 21.21
N ALA A 141 1.96 21.38 21.22
CA ALA A 141 1.20 20.20 20.78
C ALA A 141 1.45 19.85 19.29
N ASP A 142 2.00 20.78 18.50
CA ASP A 142 2.38 20.60 17.10
C ASP A 142 3.73 19.87 16.91
N LEU A 143 4.55 19.72 17.96
CA LEU A 143 5.78 18.93 17.89
C LEU A 143 5.45 17.44 17.80
N GLU A 144 6.25 16.69 17.03
CA GLU A 144 6.01 15.27 16.75
C GLU A 144 5.83 14.44 18.04
N ASP A 145 6.72 14.61 19.01
CA ASP A 145 6.69 13.90 20.31
C ASP A 145 5.48 14.27 21.17
N ASN A 146 4.88 15.44 20.94
CA ASN A 146 3.73 15.94 21.72
C ASN A 146 2.38 15.63 21.05
N LYS A 147 2.38 15.11 19.82
CA LYS A 147 1.15 14.61 19.20
C LYS A 147 0.59 13.47 20.06
N ARG A 148 -0.72 13.42 20.22
CA ARG A 148 -1.37 12.45 21.12
C ARG A 148 -1.88 11.27 20.33
N LEU A 149 -1.75 10.08 20.92
CA LEU A 149 -2.34 8.86 20.38
C LEU A 149 -3.87 8.94 20.50
N VAL A 150 -4.58 9.18 19.40
CA VAL A 150 -6.05 9.32 19.39
C VAL A 150 -6.78 8.03 19.01
N ARG A 151 -6.10 7.14 18.29
CA ARG A 151 -6.65 5.85 17.85
C ARG A 151 -5.58 4.78 17.80
N ILE A 152 -5.96 3.56 18.17
CA ILE A 152 -5.18 2.34 17.97
C ILE A 152 -6.11 1.20 17.50
N GLY A 153 -5.86 0.66 16.31
CA GLY A 153 -6.74 -0.34 15.70
C GLY A 153 -8.18 0.20 15.59
N THR A 154 -9.14 -0.53 16.16
CA THR A 154 -10.57 -0.15 16.20
C THR A 154 -10.96 0.76 17.37
N ARG A 155 -10.05 1.03 18.32
CA ARG A 155 -10.36 1.84 19.52
C ARG A 155 -9.99 3.30 19.32
N THR A 156 -10.95 4.19 19.51
CA THR A 156 -10.78 5.65 19.49
C THR A 156 -11.02 6.23 20.87
N VAL A 157 -10.38 7.36 21.17
CA VAL A 157 -10.73 8.17 22.35
C VAL A 157 -12.16 8.71 22.18
N ASP A 158 -13.03 8.55 23.18
CA ASP A 158 -14.48 8.88 23.14
C ASP A 158 -14.80 10.27 22.55
N GLN A 159 -13.88 11.24 22.66
CA GLN A 159 -14.03 12.61 22.15
C GLN A 159 -13.89 12.76 20.62
N TYR A 160 -13.45 11.72 19.90
CA TYR A 160 -13.28 11.69 18.43
C TYR A 160 -14.30 10.78 17.72
N THR A 161 -15.40 10.44 18.38
CA THR A 161 -16.49 9.64 17.79
C THR A 161 -17.28 10.38 16.70
N THR A 162 -16.86 11.57 16.27
CA THR A 162 -17.54 12.34 15.22
C THR A 162 -16.53 13.08 14.33
N ASP A 163 -16.81 13.05 13.03
CA ASP A 163 -16.20 13.75 11.91
C ASP A 163 -14.92 13.13 11.30
N GLY A 164 -15.16 12.25 10.32
CA GLY A 164 -14.15 11.78 9.38
C GLY A 164 -13.58 12.95 8.58
N VAL A 165 -12.32 13.30 8.87
CA VAL A 165 -11.54 14.23 8.07
C VAL A 165 -10.32 13.48 7.54
N SER A 166 -10.35 13.26 6.23
CA SER A 166 -9.29 12.67 5.42
C SER A 166 -7.96 13.41 5.61
N SER A 167 -6.94 12.68 6.07
CA SER A 167 -5.57 13.18 6.18
C SER A 167 -4.87 13.07 4.83
N THR A 168 -4.32 14.18 4.33
CA THR A 168 -3.59 14.22 3.06
C THR A 168 -2.13 13.85 3.30
N SER A 169 -1.79 12.59 3.03
CA SER A 169 -0.41 12.11 2.93
C SER A 169 -0.02 11.80 1.47
N THR A 170 1.28 11.77 1.17
CA THR A 170 1.91 11.66 -0.16
C THR A 170 1.63 10.34 -0.90
N THR A 171 0.65 9.57 -0.44
CA THR A 171 0.21 8.24 -0.91
C THR A 171 -0.69 8.31 -2.15
N ALA A 172 -1.17 9.51 -2.52
CA ALA A 172 -2.14 9.75 -3.60
C ALA A 172 -1.65 9.48 -5.04
N LEU A 173 -0.41 9.01 -5.24
CA LEU A 173 0.11 8.64 -6.57
C LEU A 173 0.15 7.12 -6.79
N THR A 174 -0.13 6.33 -5.76
CA THR A 174 -0.10 4.88 -5.78
C THR A 174 -1.28 4.37 -4.97
N GLY A 175 -2.47 4.53 -5.53
CA GLY A 175 -3.77 4.41 -4.85
C GLY A 175 -3.89 3.26 -3.85
N SER A 176 -3.54 3.57 -2.60
CA SER A 176 -3.98 2.85 -1.42
C SER A 176 -5.06 3.73 -0.84
N SER A 177 -6.33 3.37 -1.04
CA SER A 177 -7.43 4.04 -0.36
C SER A 177 -7.20 3.90 1.14
N ASP A 178 -7.07 5.02 1.84
CA ASP A 178 -6.97 5.12 3.31
C ASP A 178 -8.24 4.58 4.04
N ALA A 179 -9.18 3.95 3.34
CA ALA A 179 -10.54 3.71 3.82
C ALA A 179 -10.89 2.23 4.09
N ASP A 180 -10.16 1.25 3.55
CA ASP A 180 -10.71 -0.13 3.45
C ASP A 180 -9.89 -1.23 4.16
N TYR A 181 -8.93 -0.89 5.03
CA TYR A 181 -8.34 -1.88 5.94
C TYR A 181 -9.31 -2.15 7.10
N GLU A 182 -10.33 -2.98 6.84
CA GLU A 182 -11.34 -3.38 7.80
C GLU A 182 -10.75 -4.06 9.05
N HIS A 183 -11.03 -3.48 10.22
CA HIS A 183 -11.16 -4.12 11.54
C HIS A 183 -10.01 -5.04 11.98
N THR A 184 -8.83 -4.46 12.25
CA THR A 184 -7.76 -5.18 12.95
C THR A 184 -8.05 -5.22 14.46
N ASP A 185 -8.60 -6.33 14.96
CA ASP A 185 -8.47 -6.68 16.37
C ASP A 185 -6.99 -6.97 16.65
N LEU A 186 -6.32 -6.07 17.38
CA LEU A 186 -4.89 -6.17 17.71
C LEU A 186 -4.65 -7.26 18.76
N THR A 187 -4.70 -8.51 18.31
CA THR A 187 -4.43 -9.68 19.15
C THR A 187 -2.95 -10.03 19.17
N VAL A 188 -2.52 -10.79 20.18
CA VAL A 188 -1.15 -11.34 20.25
C VAL A 188 -0.85 -12.22 19.03
N ASP A 189 -1.82 -13.05 18.63
CA ASP A 189 -1.66 -13.94 17.48
C ASP A 189 -1.49 -13.14 16.18
N TRP A 190 -2.34 -12.13 15.96
CA TRP A 190 -2.20 -11.21 14.83
C TRP A 190 -0.82 -10.56 14.80
N LEU A 191 -0.35 -10.00 15.92
CA LEU A 191 0.90 -9.23 15.95
C LEU A 191 2.12 -10.12 15.63
N LEU A 192 2.16 -11.33 16.17
CA LEU A 192 3.26 -12.27 15.93
C LEU A 192 3.26 -12.80 14.50
N THR A 193 2.10 -13.16 13.94
CA THR A 193 2.08 -13.60 12.53
C THR A 193 2.34 -12.43 11.57
N ARG A 194 1.77 -11.25 11.86
CA ARG A 194 2.03 -10.02 11.08
C ARG A 194 3.51 -9.66 11.07
N TYR A 195 4.23 -9.94 12.16
CA TYR A 195 5.67 -9.74 12.25
C TYR A 195 6.47 -10.67 11.33
N ASN A 196 6.14 -11.96 11.25
CA ASN A 196 6.78 -12.87 10.29
C ASN A 196 6.54 -12.42 8.85
N LEU A 197 5.30 -12.06 8.51
CA LEU A 197 5.00 -11.51 7.19
C LEU A 197 5.81 -10.22 6.94
N ALA A 198 5.90 -9.32 7.92
CA ALA A 198 6.66 -8.08 7.79
C ALA A 198 8.17 -8.30 7.62
N LEU A 199 8.74 -9.38 8.20
CA LEU A 199 10.12 -9.79 7.98
C LEU A 199 10.34 -10.22 6.53
N ALA A 200 9.42 -11.01 5.98
CA ALA A 200 9.46 -11.41 4.57
C ALA A 200 9.30 -10.22 3.62
N GLN A 201 8.37 -9.30 3.92
CA GLN A 201 8.20 -8.05 3.17
C GLN A 201 9.47 -7.21 3.14
N ALA A 202 10.18 -7.11 4.27
CA ALA A 202 11.42 -6.32 4.35
C ALA A 202 12.57 -6.89 3.50
N VAL A 203 12.60 -8.20 3.26
CA VAL A 203 13.58 -8.83 2.34
C VAL A 203 13.33 -8.43 0.88
N LEU A 204 12.09 -8.11 0.53
CA LEU A 204 11.68 -7.79 -0.84
C LEU A 204 11.91 -6.32 -1.25
N TYR A 205 12.36 -5.45 -0.35
CA TYR A 205 12.56 -4.03 -0.68
C TYR A 205 13.55 -3.80 -1.81
N ASP A 206 14.55 -4.67 -1.92
CA ASP A 206 15.56 -4.65 -2.99
C ASP A 206 15.31 -5.79 -4.01
N ALA A 207 14.09 -6.32 -4.08
CA ALA A 207 13.71 -7.31 -5.08
C ALA A 207 13.64 -6.68 -6.48
N THR A 208 14.23 -7.36 -7.45
CA THR A 208 14.22 -6.98 -8.86
C THR A 208 13.17 -7.75 -9.63
N GLU A 209 13.14 -9.07 -9.48
CA GLU A 209 12.13 -9.92 -10.10
C GLU A 209 11.42 -10.75 -9.03
N MET A 210 10.12 -10.99 -9.19
CA MET A 210 9.36 -11.94 -8.39
C MET A 210 8.54 -12.85 -9.30
N ARG A 211 8.74 -14.15 -9.16
CA ARG A 211 7.95 -15.20 -9.81
C ARG A 211 7.02 -15.79 -8.76
N ILE A 212 5.72 -15.86 -9.07
CA ILE A 212 4.71 -16.46 -8.21
C ILE A 212 3.97 -17.56 -8.94
N ARG A 213 3.55 -18.59 -8.21
CA ARG A 213 2.68 -19.66 -8.71
C ARG A 213 1.53 -19.84 -7.76
N VAL A 214 0.32 -19.91 -8.30
CA VAL A 214 -0.92 -20.04 -7.55
C VAL A 214 -1.83 -21.06 -8.25
N TRP A 215 -2.43 -21.96 -7.48
CA TRP A 215 -3.32 -23.02 -8.00
C TRP A 215 -4.79 -22.80 -7.65
N ASP A 216 -5.05 -21.92 -6.69
CA ASP A 216 -6.37 -21.58 -6.21
C ASP A 216 -6.44 -20.08 -5.91
N HIS A 217 -7.65 -19.52 -5.84
CA HIS A 217 -7.89 -18.10 -5.58
C HIS A 217 -7.05 -17.12 -6.44
N PHE A 218 -6.65 -17.53 -7.64
CA PHE A 218 -5.78 -16.74 -8.53
C PHE A 218 -6.41 -15.40 -8.92
N GLY A 219 -7.74 -15.31 -9.02
CA GLY A 219 -8.46 -14.06 -9.30
C GLY A 219 -8.16 -12.99 -8.24
N THR A 220 -8.22 -13.37 -6.96
CA THR A 220 -7.88 -12.49 -5.83
C THR A 220 -6.39 -12.10 -5.85
N VAL A 221 -5.50 -13.03 -6.15
CA VAL A 221 -4.07 -12.70 -6.23
C VAL A 221 -3.79 -11.73 -7.37
N PHE A 222 -4.39 -11.94 -8.54
CA PHE A 222 -4.17 -11.07 -9.68
C PHE A 222 -4.87 -9.71 -9.55
N SER A 223 -5.98 -9.61 -8.82
CA SER A 223 -6.53 -8.31 -8.44
C SER A 223 -5.54 -7.53 -7.57
N TYR A 224 -4.84 -8.16 -6.63
CA TYR A 224 -3.77 -7.51 -5.87
C TYR A 224 -2.55 -7.15 -6.72
N VAL A 225 -2.15 -7.99 -7.69
CA VAL A 225 -1.09 -7.63 -8.65
C VAL A 225 -1.43 -6.32 -9.37
N LYS A 226 -2.68 -6.18 -9.82
CA LYS A 226 -3.21 -4.99 -10.49
C LYS A 226 -3.33 -3.79 -9.54
N LEU A 227 -3.86 -3.99 -8.34
CA LEU A 227 -3.97 -2.96 -7.29
C LEU A 227 -2.61 -2.32 -6.99
N PHE A 228 -1.57 -3.14 -6.85
CA PHE A 228 -0.21 -2.65 -6.65
C PHE A 228 0.50 -2.22 -7.94
N GLY A 229 -0.21 -2.17 -9.07
CA GLY A 229 0.28 -1.66 -10.35
C GLY A 229 1.54 -2.36 -10.84
N LEU A 230 1.66 -3.66 -10.57
CA LEU A 230 2.83 -4.46 -10.93
C LEU A 230 2.74 -4.86 -12.40
N MET A 231 3.81 -4.61 -13.16
CA MET A 231 3.97 -5.17 -14.49
C MET A 231 4.12 -6.68 -14.36
N HIS A 232 3.28 -7.40 -15.11
CA HIS A 232 3.17 -8.84 -14.98
C HIS A 232 3.00 -9.52 -16.35
N ARG A 233 3.43 -10.78 -16.40
CA ARG A 233 3.17 -11.73 -17.48
C ARG A 233 2.66 -13.01 -16.83
N ILE A 234 1.53 -13.53 -17.29
CA ILE A 234 0.87 -14.68 -16.67
C ILE A 234 0.93 -15.85 -17.65
N TYR A 235 1.27 -17.03 -17.14
CA TYR A 235 1.43 -18.27 -17.87
C TYR A 235 0.55 -19.35 -17.21
N PRO A 236 -0.24 -20.12 -17.97
CA PRO A 236 -0.97 -21.25 -17.40
C PRO A 236 0.02 -22.35 -16.99
N ILE A 237 -0.22 -23.00 -15.84
CA ILE A 237 0.62 -24.10 -15.32
C ILE A 237 -0.22 -25.33 -14.99
N ASP A 238 0.39 -26.51 -15.03
CA ASP A 238 -0.21 -27.77 -14.58
C ASP A 238 -0.16 -27.95 -13.05
N ALA A 239 -0.55 -29.13 -12.57
CA ALA A 239 -0.59 -29.43 -11.14
C ALA A 239 0.80 -29.52 -10.50
N GLU A 240 1.82 -29.78 -11.30
CA GLU A 240 3.24 -29.86 -10.94
C GLU A 240 3.94 -28.49 -11.00
N GLY A 241 3.31 -27.49 -11.60
CA GLY A 241 3.83 -26.12 -11.72
C GLY A 241 4.61 -25.87 -13.00
N GLU A 242 4.51 -26.76 -13.99
CA GLU A 242 5.13 -26.60 -15.30
C GLU A 242 4.18 -25.83 -16.23
N ARG A 243 4.75 -24.94 -17.05
CA ARG A 243 3.96 -24.14 -17.99
C ARG A 243 3.31 -25.02 -19.05
N VAL A 244 2.02 -24.81 -19.29
CA VAL A 244 1.25 -25.49 -20.32
C VAL A 244 0.95 -24.56 -21.49
N ALA A 245 0.55 -25.13 -22.62
CA ALA A 245 0.36 -24.38 -23.86
C ALA A 245 -1.02 -23.71 -23.98
N SER A 246 -1.96 -24.00 -23.09
CA SER A 246 -3.32 -23.47 -23.14
C SER A 246 -4.00 -23.52 -21.78
N THR A 247 -4.92 -22.59 -21.57
CA THR A 247 -5.79 -22.49 -20.38
C THR A 247 -6.62 -23.74 -20.10
N ASP A 248 -7.01 -24.52 -21.13
CA ASP A 248 -7.77 -25.77 -20.96
C ASP A 248 -7.01 -26.85 -20.17
N GLN A 249 -5.68 -26.77 -20.15
CA GLN A 249 -4.79 -27.70 -19.45
C GLN A 249 -4.29 -27.13 -18.11
N ALA A 250 -4.69 -25.91 -17.76
CA ALA A 250 -4.22 -25.21 -16.59
C ALA A 250 -4.84 -25.79 -15.31
N ALA A 251 -4.00 -26.12 -14.33
CA ALA A 251 -4.40 -26.34 -12.95
C ALA A 251 -4.12 -25.11 -12.07
N GLY A 252 -3.41 -24.11 -12.60
CA GLY A 252 -3.05 -22.87 -11.91
C GLY A 252 -2.40 -21.89 -12.88
N TYR A 253 -1.80 -20.83 -12.31
CA TYR A 253 -1.09 -19.82 -13.08
C TYR A 253 0.24 -19.44 -12.42
N GLU A 254 1.26 -19.22 -13.25
CA GLU A 254 2.50 -18.55 -12.88
C GLU A 254 2.44 -17.10 -13.34
N ALA A 255 2.76 -16.15 -12.46
CA ALA A 255 2.99 -14.77 -12.87
C ALA A 255 4.45 -14.37 -12.62
N VAL A 256 5.05 -13.78 -13.65
CA VAL A 256 6.37 -13.14 -13.55
C VAL A 256 6.13 -11.65 -13.38
N LEU A 257 6.41 -11.17 -12.17
CA LEU A 257 6.35 -9.78 -11.76
C LEU A 257 7.75 -9.20 -11.93
N ASP A 258 7.94 -8.47 -13.01
CA ASP A 258 9.25 -7.95 -13.40
C ASP A 258 9.13 -6.48 -13.75
N GLY A 259 10.23 -5.76 -13.64
CA GLY A 259 10.40 -4.41 -14.13
C GLY A 259 11.34 -4.39 -15.33
N PRO A 260 11.44 -3.30 -16.07
CA PRO A 260 12.50 -3.14 -17.04
C PRO A 260 13.87 -3.26 -16.37
N ALA A 261 14.81 -3.94 -17.02
CA ALA A 261 16.21 -4.06 -16.61
C ALA A 261 16.87 -2.70 -16.25
N SER A 262 16.36 -1.59 -16.81
CA SER A 262 16.83 -0.21 -16.61
C SER A 262 16.35 0.43 -15.29
N LEU A 263 15.18 0.05 -14.73
CA LEU A 263 14.70 0.55 -13.43
C LEU A 263 15.50 0.00 -12.25
N PHE A 264 16.05 -1.21 -12.41
CA PHE A 264 16.80 -1.90 -11.35
C PHE A 264 18.18 -1.30 -11.08
N SER A 265 18.59 -0.32 -11.88
CA SER A 265 19.82 0.40 -11.58
C SER A 265 19.68 1.44 -10.46
N LYS A 266 18.47 1.74 -9.91
CA LYS A 266 18.35 2.75 -8.82
C LYS A 266 17.02 2.96 -8.06
N SER A 267 15.94 2.19 -8.23
CA SER A 267 14.68 2.51 -7.52
C SER A 267 14.13 1.36 -6.65
N GLN A 268 14.35 1.47 -5.33
CA GLN A 268 13.72 0.64 -4.27
C GLN A 268 12.17 0.69 -4.31
N LYS A 269 11.59 1.59 -5.10
CA LYS A 269 10.14 1.79 -5.18
C LYS A 269 9.39 0.58 -5.72
N TYR A 270 10.00 -0.22 -6.61
CA TYR A 270 9.34 -1.39 -7.19
C TYR A 270 9.40 -2.60 -6.24
N GLY A 271 10.54 -2.85 -5.58
CA GLY A 271 10.64 -3.87 -4.53
C GLY A 271 9.67 -3.61 -3.36
N ILE A 272 9.45 -2.34 -2.98
CA ILE A 272 8.40 -1.98 -2.00
C ILE A 272 6.99 -2.39 -2.46
N ARG A 273 6.67 -2.31 -3.76
CA ARG A 273 5.38 -2.79 -4.28
C ARG A 273 5.27 -4.30 -4.23
N MET A 274 6.33 -5.02 -4.59
CA MET A 274 6.39 -6.48 -4.44
C MET A 274 6.22 -6.88 -2.97
N ALA A 275 6.84 -6.14 -2.05
CA ALA A 275 6.67 -6.33 -0.61
C ALA A 275 5.22 -6.08 -0.17
N ASN A 276 4.57 -5.02 -0.67
CA ASN A 276 3.15 -4.76 -0.40
C ASN A 276 2.23 -5.81 -1.03
N PHE A 277 2.62 -6.44 -2.13
CA PHE A 277 1.86 -7.51 -2.76
C PHE A 277 1.94 -8.85 -2.01
N LEU A 278 3.08 -9.17 -1.38
CA LEU A 278 3.31 -10.44 -0.69
C LEU A 278 2.14 -10.95 0.19
N PRO A 279 1.45 -10.12 1.00
CA PRO A 279 0.30 -10.55 1.80
C PRO A 279 -0.87 -11.13 0.99
N ALA A 280 -0.94 -10.92 -0.32
CA ALA A 280 -1.96 -11.55 -1.16
C ALA A 280 -1.73 -13.05 -1.35
N LEU A 281 -0.48 -13.53 -1.31
CA LEU A 281 -0.17 -14.94 -1.57
C LEU A 281 -0.73 -15.89 -0.50
N PRO A 282 -0.63 -15.59 0.82
CA PRO A 282 -1.26 -16.42 1.84
C PRO A 282 -2.80 -16.45 1.84
N LEU A 283 -3.46 -15.73 0.93
CA LEU A 283 -4.90 -15.91 0.68
C LEU A 283 -5.19 -17.19 -0.13
N CYS A 284 -4.19 -17.73 -0.81
CA CYS A 284 -4.24 -19.03 -1.48
C CYS A 284 -3.89 -20.16 -0.51
N ASN A 285 -4.52 -21.30 -0.69
CA ASN A 285 -4.19 -22.54 0.03
C ASN A 285 -2.88 -23.14 -0.48
N ARG A 286 -2.60 -23.02 -1.80
CA ARG A 286 -1.37 -23.48 -2.42
C ARG A 286 -0.75 -22.38 -3.27
N TRP A 287 0.44 -21.96 -2.85
CA TRP A 287 1.24 -20.96 -3.55
C TRP A 287 2.73 -21.20 -3.37
N GLU A 288 3.51 -20.66 -4.31
CA GLU A 288 4.96 -20.59 -4.29
C GLU A 288 5.41 -19.21 -4.78
N MET A 289 6.52 -18.72 -4.25
CA MET A 289 7.15 -17.47 -4.64
C MET A 289 8.67 -17.63 -4.67
N ALA A 290 9.29 -17.07 -5.71
CA ALA A 290 10.73 -16.93 -5.82
C ALA A 290 11.06 -15.52 -6.31
N ALA A 291 11.84 -14.77 -5.53
CA ALA A 291 12.30 -13.44 -5.87
C ALA A 291 13.82 -13.39 -6.04
N GLU A 292 14.27 -12.55 -6.96
CA GLU A 292 15.67 -12.17 -7.11
C GLU A 292 15.87 -10.85 -6.36
N VAL A 293 16.74 -10.85 -5.36
CA VAL A 293 16.98 -9.72 -4.46
C VAL A 293 18.40 -9.22 -4.64
N LEU A 294 18.54 -7.91 -4.89
CA LEU A 294 19.84 -7.28 -5.07
C LEU A 294 20.64 -7.33 -3.76
N ALA A 295 21.80 -7.96 -3.83
CA ALA A 295 22.69 -8.19 -2.71
C ALA A 295 23.81 -7.16 -2.62
N ASP A 296 24.30 -6.69 -3.77
CA ASP A 296 25.31 -5.64 -3.88
C ASP A 296 25.03 -4.82 -5.16
N GLU A 297 24.73 -3.54 -4.97
CA GLU A 297 24.41 -2.62 -6.08
C GLU A 297 25.59 -2.37 -7.02
N THR A 298 26.83 -2.50 -6.53
CA THR A 298 28.04 -2.22 -7.29
C THR A 298 28.38 -3.37 -8.23
N THR A 299 28.25 -4.60 -7.74
CA THR A 299 28.55 -5.81 -8.53
C THR A 299 27.35 -6.30 -9.33
N GLY A 300 26.13 -5.88 -8.97
CA GLY A 300 24.88 -6.41 -9.52
C GLY A 300 24.61 -7.85 -9.07
N GLU A 301 25.25 -8.30 -8.00
CA GLU A 301 25.01 -9.63 -7.43
C GLU A 301 23.59 -9.70 -6.89
N THR A 302 22.87 -10.77 -7.24
CA THR A 302 21.54 -11.06 -6.72
C THR A 302 21.55 -12.36 -5.92
N ARG A 303 20.60 -12.48 -5.01
CA ARG A 303 20.33 -13.69 -4.22
C ARG A 303 18.89 -14.08 -4.36
N VAL A 304 18.61 -15.37 -4.22
CA VAL A 304 17.26 -15.90 -4.33
C VAL A 304 16.58 -15.84 -2.96
N PHE A 305 15.33 -15.41 -2.94
CA PHE A 305 14.46 -15.52 -1.78
C PHE A 305 13.22 -16.31 -2.18
N THR A 306 13.00 -17.46 -1.54
CA THR A 306 11.84 -18.31 -1.81
C THR A 306 10.92 -18.39 -0.60
N LEU A 307 9.61 -18.43 -0.85
CA LEU A 307 8.58 -18.79 0.12
C LEU A 307 7.54 -19.69 -0.54
N ASP A 308 6.88 -20.49 0.26
CA ASP A 308 5.71 -21.27 -0.16
C ASP A 308 4.68 -21.34 0.96
N HIS A 309 3.54 -21.94 0.65
CA HIS A 309 2.42 -22.16 1.57
C HIS A 309 2.77 -22.92 2.86
N THR A 310 3.92 -23.60 2.96
CA THR A 310 4.34 -24.33 4.16
C THR A 310 4.94 -23.43 5.24
N GLU A 311 5.27 -22.18 4.92
CA GLU A 311 5.82 -21.19 5.85
C GLU A 311 4.79 -20.67 6.86
N ASN A 312 3.50 -21.06 6.73
CA ASN A 312 2.39 -20.68 7.61
C ASN A 312 2.31 -19.17 7.89
N LEU A 313 2.52 -18.36 6.85
CA LEU A 313 2.29 -16.92 6.92
C LEU A 313 0.78 -16.66 6.89
N ASP A 314 0.29 -15.76 7.73
CA ASP A 314 -1.10 -15.29 7.67
C ASP A 314 -1.16 -13.94 6.97
N SER A 315 -2.19 -13.75 6.15
CA SER A 315 -2.50 -12.46 5.55
C SER A 315 -3.27 -11.56 6.49
N HIS A 316 -3.04 -10.26 6.37
CA HIS A 316 -3.90 -9.21 6.94
C HIS A 316 -4.79 -8.58 5.86
N TYR A 317 -4.77 -9.11 4.64
CA TYR A 317 -5.65 -8.72 3.56
C TYR A 317 -6.92 -9.57 3.62
N SER A 318 -8.02 -9.02 3.13
CA SER A 318 -9.30 -9.70 3.03
C SER A 318 -9.52 -10.22 1.61
N THR A 319 -10.34 -11.27 1.49
CA THR A 319 -10.80 -11.79 0.20
C THR A 319 -12.05 -11.07 -0.31
N GLY A 320 -12.55 -10.07 0.44
CA GLY A 320 -13.81 -9.35 0.20
C GLY A 320 -13.59 -7.88 -0.14
N ASP A 321 -14.46 -7.39 -1.02
CA ASP A 321 -14.45 -6.14 -1.80
C ASP A 321 -13.49 -6.11 -2.99
N GLN A 322 -14.04 -5.69 -4.14
CA GLN A 322 -13.33 -5.62 -5.43
C GLN A 322 -12.26 -4.54 -5.30
N PHE A 323 -11.01 -4.98 -5.09
CA PHE A 323 -9.86 -4.12 -4.90
C PHE A 323 -9.46 -3.45 -6.20
N ASP A 324 -10.21 -2.43 -6.55
CA ASP A 324 -9.98 -1.65 -7.76
C ASP A 324 -9.06 -0.48 -7.43
N SER A 325 -8.09 -0.21 -8.31
CA SER A 325 -7.27 1.00 -8.17
C SER A 325 -8.15 2.25 -8.16
N ASP A 326 -7.66 3.34 -7.56
CA ASP A 326 -8.40 4.61 -7.54
C ASP A 326 -8.79 5.08 -8.95
N VAL A 327 -7.98 4.75 -9.96
CA VAL A 327 -8.23 5.06 -11.37
C VAL A 327 -9.44 4.29 -11.89
N GLU A 328 -9.50 2.99 -11.66
CA GLU A 328 -10.62 2.12 -12.05
C GLU A 328 -11.92 2.55 -11.36
N ARG A 329 -11.87 2.75 -10.03
CA ARG A 329 -13.03 3.20 -9.25
C ARG A 329 -13.55 4.55 -9.74
N THR A 330 -12.64 5.48 -10.00
CA THR A 330 -12.99 6.80 -10.54
C THR A 330 -13.58 6.69 -11.95
N LEU A 331 -13.06 5.79 -12.79
CA LEU A 331 -13.60 5.56 -14.13
C LEU A 331 -15.03 5.02 -14.05
N ALA A 332 -15.27 3.99 -13.24
CA ALA A 332 -16.60 3.42 -13.03
C ALA A 332 -17.62 4.47 -12.54
N GLN A 333 -17.26 5.25 -11.51
CA GLN A 333 -18.10 6.34 -10.99
C GLN A 333 -18.37 7.44 -12.02
N LYS A 334 -17.40 7.75 -12.89
CA LYS A 334 -17.60 8.70 -14.00
C LYS A 334 -18.52 8.11 -15.06
N TRP A 335 -18.43 6.81 -15.32
CA TRP A 335 -19.23 6.12 -16.32
C TRP A 335 -20.72 6.13 -15.96
N GLU A 336 -21.06 5.83 -14.70
CA GLU A 336 -22.44 5.89 -14.19
C GLU A 336 -23.11 7.27 -14.36
N ARG A 337 -22.30 8.34 -14.39
CA ARG A 337 -22.77 9.74 -14.52
C ARG A 337 -22.71 10.26 -15.96
N SER A 338 -22.21 9.46 -16.88
CA SER A 338 -22.02 9.86 -18.28
C SER A 338 -23.29 9.62 -19.10
N ASN A 339 -23.42 10.31 -20.23
CA ASN A 339 -24.57 10.19 -21.13
C ASN A 339 -24.13 9.48 -22.42
N THR A 340 -23.74 8.22 -22.29
CA THR A 340 -23.32 7.33 -23.38
C THR A 340 -24.23 6.11 -23.43
N GLU A 341 -24.39 5.51 -24.61
CA GLU A 341 -25.09 4.23 -24.78
C GLU A 341 -24.21 3.04 -24.40
N TRP A 342 -22.89 3.24 -24.28
CA TRP A 342 -21.93 2.21 -23.89
C TRP A 342 -21.99 1.91 -22.39
N GLU A 343 -22.20 0.65 -22.03
CA GLU A 343 -22.19 0.16 -20.65
C GLU A 343 -20.78 -0.31 -20.28
N LEU A 344 -20.29 0.09 -19.09
CA LEU A 344 -19.02 -0.38 -18.54
C LEU A 344 -19.31 -1.58 -17.64
N VAL A 345 -18.72 -2.71 -17.98
CA VAL A 345 -18.84 -3.97 -17.26
C VAL A 345 -17.46 -4.36 -16.74
N ARG A 346 -17.38 -4.87 -15.51
CA ARG A 346 -16.13 -5.44 -14.98
C ARG A 346 -15.80 -6.72 -15.75
N GLU A 347 -14.53 -6.88 -16.08
CA GLU A 347 -14.07 -8.03 -16.85
C GLU A 347 -13.12 -8.89 -16.02
N ASP A 348 -13.56 -10.09 -15.67
CA ASP A 348 -12.75 -11.05 -14.92
C ASP A 348 -12.36 -12.27 -15.78
N ASP A 349 -12.75 -12.30 -17.07
CA ASP A 349 -12.42 -13.41 -17.94
C ASP A 349 -10.91 -13.46 -18.25
N ILE A 350 -10.39 -14.68 -18.28
CA ILE A 350 -9.01 -14.95 -18.68
C ILE A 350 -8.96 -15.08 -20.21
N PHE A 351 -8.24 -14.18 -20.85
CA PHE A 351 -8.02 -14.21 -22.29
C PHE A 351 -6.73 -14.95 -22.61
N ASP A 352 -6.86 -16.00 -23.42
CA ASP A 352 -5.72 -16.79 -23.90
C ASP A 352 -5.00 -16.03 -25.02
N LEU A 353 -3.75 -15.64 -24.77
CA LEU A 353 -2.84 -15.00 -25.74
C LEU A 353 -1.82 -16.00 -26.30
N GLY A 354 -2.16 -17.29 -26.31
CA GLY A 354 -1.30 -18.40 -26.70
C GLY A 354 -0.50 -18.94 -25.52
N ALA A 355 0.79 -18.60 -25.43
CA ALA A 355 1.63 -19.06 -24.31
C ALA A 355 1.39 -18.28 -23.01
N GLU A 356 0.73 -17.12 -23.09
CA GLU A 356 0.44 -16.23 -21.98
C GLU A 356 -1.05 -16.00 -21.87
N VAL A 357 -1.50 -15.56 -20.70
CA VAL A 357 -2.87 -15.10 -20.48
C VAL A 357 -2.90 -13.65 -20.06
N MET A 358 -4.03 -13.00 -20.33
CA MET A 358 -4.31 -11.63 -19.93
C MET A 358 -5.66 -11.57 -19.23
N ILE A 359 -5.74 -10.78 -18.16
CA ILE A 359 -6.96 -10.52 -17.41
C ILE A 359 -7.23 -9.03 -17.59
N PRO A 360 -8.22 -8.61 -18.38
CA PRO A 360 -8.58 -7.19 -18.55
C PRO A 360 -9.19 -6.61 -17.27
N ASP A 361 -9.38 -5.28 -17.22
CA ASP A 361 -10.06 -4.65 -16.09
C ASP A 361 -11.56 -4.46 -16.35
N PHE A 362 -11.90 -4.12 -17.59
CA PHE A 362 -13.26 -3.83 -18.00
C PHE A 362 -13.55 -4.33 -19.42
N ALA A 363 -14.84 -4.54 -19.68
CA ALA A 363 -15.42 -4.56 -21.00
C ALA A 363 -16.37 -3.38 -21.15
N ILE A 364 -16.45 -2.84 -22.35
CA ILE A 364 -17.41 -1.80 -22.71
C ILE A 364 -18.30 -2.33 -23.81
N GLU A 365 -19.60 -2.37 -23.53
CA GLU A 365 -20.60 -3.02 -24.36
C GLU A 365 -21.57 -1.99 -24.91
N HIS A 366 -21.85 -2.06 -26.20
CA HIS A 366 -22.83 -1.22 -26.85
C HIS A 366 -24.11 -2.03 -27.13
N PRO A 367 -25.31 -1.44 -27.03
CA PRO A 367 -26.59 -2.13 -27.26
C PRO A 367 -26.75 -2.76 -28.66
N ASP A 368 -25.93 -2.34 -29.64
CA ASP A 368 -25.90 -2.93 -30.98
C ASP A 368 -25.05 -4.20 -31.10
N GLY A 369 -24.45 -4.67 -30.00
CA GLY A 369 -23.64 -5.88 -29.94
C GLY A 369 -22.15 -5.67 -30.14
N ARG A 370 -21.67 -4.43 -30.28
CA ARG A 370 -20.23 -4.13 -30.23
C ARG A 370 -19.72 -4.24 -28.79
N ARG A 371 -18.52 -4.80 -28.63
CA ARG A 371 -17.85 -4.96 -27.33
C ARG A 371 -16.38 -4.66 -27.48
N ALA A 372 -15.83 -3.78 -26.65
CA ALA A 372 -14.40 -3.53 -26.56
C ALA A 372 -13.86 -3.94 -25.18
N ILE A 373 -12.64 -4.46 -25.14
CA ILE A 373 -11.97 -4.87 -23.91
C ILE A 373 -10.99 -3.78 -23.50
N LEU A 374 -11.07 -3.32 -22.26
CA LEU A 374 -10.25 -2.25 -21.72
C LEU A 374 -9.33 -2.79 -20.62
N GLU A 375 -8.03 -2.54 -20.82
CA GLU A 375 -7.00 -2.78 -19.81
C GLU A 375 -6.37 -1.44 -19.41
N ILE A 376 -6.30 -1.17 -18.12
CA ILE A 376 -5.66 0.00 -17.54
C ILE A 376 -4.23 -0.39 -17.12
N VAL A 377 -3.27 0.15 -17.85
CA VAL A 377 -1.85 -0.04 -17.57
C VAL A 377 -1.34 1.11 -16.70
N GLY A 378 -1.02 0.77 -15.45
CA GLY A 378 -0.36 1.64 -14.50
C GLY A 378 1.11 1.89 -14.86
N PHE A 379 2.04 1.24 -14.15
CA PHE A 379 3.47 1.32 -14.45
C PHE A 379 3.78 0.54 -15.73
N TRP A 380 4.66 1.10 -16.57
CA TRP A 380 5.01 0.48 -17.83
C TRP A 380 6.38 0.94 -18.34
N THR A 381 6.93 0.17 -19.28
CA THR A 381 8.01 0.62 -20.17
C THR A 381 7.68 0.43 -21.63
N PRO A 382 8.39 1.13 -22.53
CA PRO A 382 8.37 0.87 -23.96
C PRO A 382 8.37 -0.61 -24.32
N GLU A 383 9.31 -1.39 -23.79
CA GLU A 383 9.47 -2.81 -24.14
C GLU A 383 8.30 -3.65 -23.62
N TYR A 384 7.82 -3.36 -22.40
CA TYR A 384 6.66 -4.04 -21.81
C TYR A 384 5.40 -3.77 -22.64
N LEU A 385 5.12 -2.51 -22.94
CA LEU A 385 3.93 -2.10 -23.68
C LEU A 385 3.97 -2.62 -25.12
N GLU A 386 5.13 -2.57 -25.78
CA GLU A 386 5.30 -3.07 -27.14
C GLU A 386 5.14 -4.60 -27.20
N SER A 387 5.66 -5.33 -26.21
CA SER A 387 5.42 -6.77 -26.07
C SER A 387 3.94 -7.10 -25.89
N LYS A 388 3.23 -6.36 -25.03
CA LYS A 388 1.79 -6.54 -24.76
C LYS A 388 0.96 -6.26 -26.03
N LEU A 389 1.22 -5.15 -26.71
CA LEU A 389 0.55 -4.79 -27.98
C LEU A 389 0.80 -5.82 -29.08
N THR A 390 2.03 -6.36 -29.18
CA THR A 390 2.37 -7.38 -30.18
C THR A 390 1.56 -8.65 -29.96
N LYS A 391 1.40 -9.09 -28.72
CA LYS A 391 0.62 -10.29 -28.37
C LYS A 391 -0.88 -10.11 -28.65
N ILE A 392 -1.44 -8.96 -28.28
CA ILE A 392 -2.84 -8.62 -28.58
C ILE A 392 -3.11 -8.67 -30.10
N ARG A 393 -2.17 -8.16 -30.91
CA ARG A 393 -2.27 -8.23 -32.39
C ARG A 393 -2.18 -9.65 -32.94
N GLN A 394 -1.45 -10.56 -32.27
CA GLN A 394 -1.26 -11.93 -32.74
C GLN A 394 -2.50 -12.80 -32.61
N VAL A 395 -3.37 -12.53 -31.64
CA VAL A 395 -4.61 -13.29 -31.41
C VAL A 395 -5.85 -12.69 -32.08
N GLU A 396 -5.68 -11.74 -33.00
CA GLU A 396 -6.78 -11.03 -33.69
C GLU A 396 -7.82 -10.45 -32.71
N ALA A 397 -7.37 -10.08 -31.50
CA ALA A 397 -8.22 -9.45 -30.50
C ALA A 397 -8.38 -7.97 -30.83
N ASP A 398 -9.09 -7.70 -31.93
CA ASP A 398 -9.18 -6.39 -32.56
C ASP A 398 -9.90 -5.35 -31.72
N ASN A 399 -10.67 -5.79 -30.75
CA ASN A 399 -11.47 -4.96 -29.86
C ASN A 399 -10.76 -4.58 -28.55
N PHE A 400 -9.45 -4.83 -28.41
CA PHE A 400 -8.69 -4.44 -27.22
C PHE A 400 -8.21 -2.98 -27.26
N VAL A 401 -8.36 -2.31 -26.11
CA VAL A 401 -7.95 -0.95 -25.82
C VAL A 401 -7.06 -0.95 -24.59
N LEU A 402 -5.89 -0.29 -24.69
CA LEU A 402 -5.01 -0.08 -23.54
C LEU A 402 -5.09 1.38 -23.09
N ALA A 403 -5.51 1.63 -21.85
CA ALA A 403 -5.37 2.95 -21.22
C ALA A 403 -4.05 2.99 -20.44
N VAL A 404 -3.09 3.82 -20.85
CA VAL A 404 -1.72 3.84 -20.31
C VAL A 404 -1.41 5.15 -19.61
N SER A 405 -0.87 5.08 -18.40
CA SER A 405 -0.50 6.27 -17.62
C SER A 405 0.76 6.95 -18.14
N GLU A 406 0.65 8.23 -18.55
CA GLU A 406 1.80 9.06 -18.93
C GLU A 406 2.76 9.35 -17.75
N ARG A 407 2.29 9.25 -16.51
CA ARG A 407 3.07 9.61 -15.32
C ARG A 407 3.88 8.45 -14.76
N LEU A 408 3.47 7.23 -15.08
CA LEU A 408 4.05 6.01 -14.56
C LEU A 408 4.93 5.32 -15.61
N ASP A 409 5.42 6.09 -16.59
CA ASP A 409 6.49 5.69 -17.49
C ASP A 409 7.77 5.48 -16.67
N CYS A 410 8.29 4.27 -16.77
CA CYS A 410 9.49 3.85 -16.06
C CYS A 410 10.77 3.97 -16.90
N ALA A 411 10.69 4.40 -18.16
CA ALA A 411 11.84 4.58 -19.04
C ALA A 411 12.25 6.06 -19.17
N SER A 412 13.51 6.28 -19.57
CA SER A 412 14.03 7.61 -19.90
C SER A 412 13.90 7.95 -21.40
N GLU A 413 13.33 7.05 -22.21
CA GLU A 413 13.24 7.17 -23.66
C GLU A 413 11.81 7.55 -24.09
N GLU A 414 11.69 8.38 -25.15
CA GLU A 414 10.38 8.73 -25.69
C GLU A 414 9.74 7.53 -26.39
N PHE A 415 8.69 6.96 -25.81
CA PHE A 415 7.83 6.03 -26.54
C PHE A 415 7.05 6.77 -27.62
N GLY A 416 7.04 6.21 -28.84
CA GLY A 416 6.28 6.77 -29.95
C GLY A 416 4.79 6.82 -29.61
N ARG A 417 4.24 8.02 -29.39
CA ARG A 417 2.85 8.29 -28.96
C ARG A 417 1.74 7.81 -29.93
N THR A 418 2.09 7.06 -30.97
CA THR A 418 1.18 6.77 -32.11
C THR A 418 0.96 5.26 -32.21
N ALA A 419 0.28 4.69 -31.23
CA ALA A 419 -0.29 3.37 -31.34
C ALA A 419 -1.82 3.52 -31.40
N ASP A 420 -2.44 3.08 -32.49
CA ASP A 420 -3.87 3.27 -32.80
C ASP A 420 -4.86 2.62 -31.80
N ARG A 421 -4.35 2.04 -30.69
CA ARG A 421 -5.12 1.33 -29.64
C ARG A 421 -4.72 1.71 -28.22
N VAL A 422 -3.96 2.80 -28.06
CA VAL A 422 -3.48 3.27 -26.76
C VAL A 422 -4.09 4.61 -26.42
N LEU A 423 -4.81 4.65 -25.30
CA LEU A 423 -5.32 5.87 -24.69
C LEU A 423 -4.37 6.34 -23.59
N TRP A 424 -3.69 7.47 -23.81
CA TRP A 424 -2.79 8.06 -22.82
C TRP A 424 -3.56 8.89 -21.80
N PHE A 425 -3.28 8.70 -20.51
CA PHE A 425 -3.90 9.50 -19.44
C PHE A 425 -2.88 9.96 -18.39
N LYS A 426 -3.16 11.10 -17.72
CA LYS A 426 -2.24 11.67 -16.70
C LYS A 426 -2.66 11.37 -15.27
N THR A 427 -3.90 11.69 -14.92
CA THR A 427 -4.43 11.57 -13.55
C THR A 427 -5.69 10.73 -13.48
N GLY A 428 -6.34 10.51 -14.61
CA GLY A 428 -7.54 9.70 -14.70
C GLY A 428 -8.01 9.64 -16.14
N ILE A 429 -8.87 8.66 -16.40
CA ILE A 429 -9.38 8.37 -17.73
C ILE A 429 -10.67 9.18 -17.96
N HIS A 430 -10.83 9.71 -19.17
CA HIS A 430 -12.04 10.38 -19.62
C HIS A 430 -12.93 9.38 -20.36
N VAL A 431 -14.19 9.28 -19.95
CA VAL A 431 -15.16 8.30 -20.51
C VAL A 431 -15.29 8.44 -22.02
N TYR A 432 -15.45 9.67 -22.52
CA TYR A 432 -15.65 9.90 -23.95
C TYR A 432 -14.41 9.57 -24.79
N ASP A 433 -13.20 9.75 -24.26
CA ASP A 433 -11.98 9.34 -24.98
C ASP A 433 -11.91 7.81 -25.15
N VAL A 434 -12.41 7.06 -24.15
CA VAL A 434 -12.53 5.60 -24.24
C VAL A 434 -13.62 5.20 -25.23
N VAL A 435 -14.77 5.87 -25.21
CA VAL A 435 -15.88 5.62 -26.15
C VAL A 435 -15.45 5.90 -27.59
N ASP A 436 -14.81 7.03 -27.85
CA ASP A 436 -14.29 7.39 -29.18
C ASP A 436 -13.32 6.32 -29.69
N LEU A 437 -12.45 5.81 -28.82
CA LEU A 437 -11.53 4.74 -29.19
C LEU A 437 -12.27 3.41 -29.41
N ALA A 438 -13.24 3.06 -28.56
CA ALA A 438 -14.08 1.88 -28.71
C ALA A 438 -14.83 1.87 -30.06
N GLU A 439 -15.34 3.02 -30.50
CA GLU A 439 -15.98 3.18 -31.81
C GLU A 439 -15.03 2.91 -32.98
N THR A 440 -13.74 3.20 -32.84
CA THR A 440 -12.75 2.95 -33.89
C THR A 440 -12.30 1.48 -33.97
N VAL A 441 -12.24 0.79 -32.82
CA VAL A 441 -11.71 -0.59 -32.74
C VAL A 441 -12.79 -1.66 -32.87
N THR A 442 -14.07 -1.32 -32.69
CA THR A 442 -15.18 -2.26 -32.80
C THR A 442 -15.91 -2.11 -34.13
N VAL A 443 -16.00 -3.20 -34.91
CA VAL A 443 -16.81 -3.25 -36.13
C VAL A 443 -18.19 -3.84 -35.78
N PRO A 444 -19.31 -3.28 -36.27
CA PRO A 444 -20.63 -3.89 -36.05
C PRO A 444 -20.66 -5.33 -36.57
N SER A 445 -21.06 -6.27 -35.72
CA SER A 445 -21.35 -7.63 -36.14
C SER A 445 -22.59 -7.62 -37.03
N GLU A 446 -22.44 -7.96 -38.32
CA GLU A 446 -23.58 -8.09 -39.23
C GLU A 446 -24.57 -9.11 -38.65
N THR A 447 -25.77 -8.65 -38.33
CA THR A 447 -26.87 -9.50 -37.84
C THR A 447 -27.12 -10.62 -38.86
N PRO A 448 -27.24 -11.91 -38.46
CA PRO A 448 -27.60 -12.95 -39.40
C PRO A 448 -28.99 -12.62 -39.94
N SER A 449 -29.06 -12.34 -41.23
CA SER A 449 -30.30 -12.04 -41.94
C SER A 449 -31.30 -13.15 -41.65
N GLY A 450 -32.36 -12.84 -40.89
CA GLY A 450 -33.48 -13.74 -40.71
C GLY A 450 -34.06 -14.10 -42.06
N SER A 451 -33.82 -15.34 -42.50
CA SER A 451 -34.57 -15.95 -43.59
C SER A 451 -35.99 -16.20 -43.11
N LYS A 452 -36.94 -15.58 -43.83
CA LYS A 452 -38.39 -15.80 -43.73
C LYS A 452 -38.79 -17.27 -43.75
#